data_AF-A0AAD6VJ42-F1
#
_entry.id   AF-A0AAD6VJ42-F1
#
_cell.length_a   1.000
_cell.length_b   1.000
_cell.length_c   1.000
_cell.angle_alpha   90.00
_cell.angle_beta   90.00
_cell.angle_gamma   90.00
#
_symmetry.space_group_name_H-M   'P 1'
#
loop_
_entity.id
_entity.type
_entity.pdbx_description
1 polymer ?
#
loop_
_entity_poly.entity_id
_entity_poly.type
_entity_poly.pdbx_seq_one_letter_code
_entity_poly.pdbx_strand_id
1 'polypeptide(L)' 'NSITTKPPLRRLALHSTTTCSIPASDYGKCILASYSDVTKDMCKEEFARFAKCLREAV' A
#
# COMPACT_ATOMS: atom_id res chain seq x y z
N ASN A 1 -16.56 -11.96 12.38
CA ASN A 1 -15.72 -11.24 11.42
C ASN A 1 -14.32 -11.88 11.44
N SER A 2 -14.01 -12.78 10.50
CA SER A 2 -12.78 -13.61 10.52
C SER A 2 -11.49 -12.87 10.14
N ILE A 3 -11.60 -11.59 9.77
CA ILE A 3 -10.46 -10.72 9.47
C ILE A 3 -9.90 -10.12 10.76
N THR A 4 -10.77 -9.81 11.74
CA THR A 4 -10.38 -9.18 13.01
C THR A 4 -9.71 -10.12 14.01
N THR A 5 -9.66 -11.42 13.70
CA THR A 5 -8.99 -12.45 14.51
C THR A 5 -7.60 -12.81 14.00
N LYS A 6 -7.20 -12.31 12.83
CA LYS A 6 -5.85 -12.54 12.27
C LYS A 6 -4.81 -11.66 12.98
N PRO A 7 -3.56 -12.15 13.15
CA PRO A 7 -2.46 -11.33 13.66
C PRO A 7 -2.29 -10.04 12.85
N PRO A 8 -1.86 -8.92 13.47
CA PRO A 8 -1.80 -7.62 12.81
C PRO A 8 -1.07 -7.63 11.46
N LEU A 9 0.10 -8.26 11.38
CA LEU A 9 0.88 -8.37 10.14
C LEU A 9 0.15 -9.16 9.04
N ARG A 10 -0.61 -10.19 9.41
CA ARG A 10 -1.38 -11.00 8.46
C ARG A 10 -2.60 -10.22 7.94
N ARG A 11 -3.18 -9.37 8.78
CA ARG A 11 -4.28 -8.47 8.39
C ARG A 11 -3.77 -7.38 7.45
N LEU A 12 -2.64 -6.78 7.77
CA LEU A 12 -1.95 -5.82 6.91
C LEU A 12 -1.70 -6.41 5.51
N ALA A 13 -1.07 -7.58 5.43
CA ALA A 13 -0.79 -8.24 4.15
C ALA A 13 -2.04 -8.51 3.31
N LEU A 14 -3.16 -8.88 3.96
CA LEU A 14 -4.44 -9.09 3.30
C LEU A 14 -4.97 -7.78 2.70
N HIS A 15 -5.06 -6.71 3.48
CA HIS A 15 -5.62 -5.45 3.00
C HIS A 15 -4.72 -4.75 1.98
N SER A 16 -3.39 -4.91 2.07
CA SER A 16 -2.44 -4.42 1.06
C SER A 16 -2.70 -4.99 -0.35
N THR A 17 -3.16 -6.23 -0.44
CA THR A 17 -3.32 -6.95 -1.71
C THR A 17 -4.76 -7.09 -2.18
N THR A 18 -5.74 -6.79 -1.32
CA THR A 18 -7.17 -6.89 -1.63
C THR A 18 -7.84 -5.52 -1.56
N THR A 19 -8.18 -5.05 -0.36
CA THR A 19 -8.90 -3.77 -0.13
C THR A 19 -8.19 -2.57 -0.72
N CYS A 20 -6.87 -2.49 -0.58
CA CYS A 20 -6.04 -1.37 -1.04
C CYS A 20 -5.24 -1.71 -2.31
N SER A 21 -5.68 -2.71 -3.09
CA SER A 21 -4.96 -3.21 -4.27
C SER A 21 -4.74 -2.14 -5.35
N ILE A 22 -5.71 -1.26 -5.58
CA ILE A 22 -5.60 -0.17 -6.57
C ILE A 22 -4.48 0.82 -6.19
N PRO A 23 -4.54 1.52 -5.03
CA PRO A 23 -3.48 2.45 -4.66
C PRO A 23 -2.12 1.76 -4.41
N ALA A 24 -2.11 0.47 -4.01
CA ALA A 24 -0.89 -0.33 -3.94
C ALA A 24 -0.24 -0.51 -5.32
N SER A 25 -1.06 -0.82 -6.33
CA SER A 25 -0.59 -1.02 -7.71
C SER A 25 -0.05 0.28 -8.31
N ASP A 26 -0.72 1.41 -8.07
CA ASP A 26 -0.27 2.71 -8.58
C ASP A 26 1.04 3.15 -7.93
N TYR A 27 1.20 2.94 -6.61
CA TYR A 27 2.48 3.14 -5.95
C TYR A 27 3.59 2.25 -6.54
N GLY A 28 3.30 0.96 -6.76
CA GLY A 28 4.23 0.03 -7.40
C GLY A 28 4.66 0.45 -8.80
N LYS A 29 3.72 0.95 -9.63
CA LYS A 29 4.02 1.48 -10.97
C LYS A 29 4.95 2.69 -10.92
N CYS A 30 4.72 3.62 -9.98
CA CYS A 30 5.59 4.79 -9.82
C CYS A 30 7.03 4.37 -9.47
N ILE A 31 7.18 3.45 -8.52
CA ILE A 31 8.50 2.92 -8.13
C ILE A 31 9.16 2.22 -9.33
N LEU A 32 8.42 1.37 -10.05
CA LEU A 32 8.97 0.65 -11.21
C LEU A 32 9.43 1.60 -12.31
N ALA A 33 8.68 2.67 -12.58
CA ALA A 33 9.03 3.67 -13.59
C ALA A 33 10.32 4.44 -13.26
N SER A 34 10.70 4.49 -11.98
CA SER A 34 11.76 5.36 -11.48
C SER A 34 12.78 4.65 -10.59
N TYR A 35 12.84 3.32 -10.65
CA TYR A 35 13.67 2.50 -9.75
C TYR A 35 15.18 2.74 -9.94
N SER A 36 15.60 3.19 -11.12
CA SER A 36 16.99 3.55 -11.42
C SER A 36 17.42 4.90 -10.85
N ASP A 37 16.48 5.83 -10.69
CA ASP A 37 16.76 7.25 -10.39
C ASP A 37 15.92 7.74 -9.20
N VAL A 38 15.97 6.95 -8.11
CA VAL A 38 15.14 7.19 -6.93
C VAL A 38 15.55 8.49 -6.24
N THR A 39 14.61 9.42 -6.18
CA THR A 39 14.75 10.66 -5.41
C THR A 39 13.74 10.72 -4.28
N LYS A 40 14.04 11.54 -3.26
CA LYS A 40 13.13 11.74 -2.14
C LYS A 40 11.78 12.27 -2.62
N ASP A 41 10.70 11.72 -2.07
CA ASP A 41 9.31 12.14 -2.32
C ASP A 41 8.76 11.88 -3.74
N MET A 42 9.50 11.18 -4.59
CA MET A 42 9.13 10.91 -5.99
C MET A 42 7.79 10.19 -6.18
N CYS A 43 7.46 9.22 -5.31
CA CYS A 43 6.17 8.49 -5.32
C CYS A 43 5.33 8.78 -4.08
N LYS A 44 5.49 9.99 -3.52
CA LYS A 44 4.87 10.37 -2.23
C LYS A 44 3.36 10.40 -2.30
N GLU A 45 2.80 10.86 -3.41
CA GLU A 45 1.35 11.01 -3.55
C GLU A 45 0.64 9.65 -3.58
N GLU A 46 1.17 8.71 -4.36
CA GLU A 46 0.71 7.34 -4.47
C GLU A 46 0.87 6.61 -3.13
N PHE A 47 2.04 6.79 -2.49
CA PHE A 47 2.27 6.25 -1.15
C PHE A 47 1.28 6.80 -0.13
N ALA A 48 1.01 8.11 -0.14
CA ALA A 48 0.07 8.72 0.80
C ALA A 48 -1.35 8.16 0.64
N ARG A 49 -1.81 7.95 -0.61
CA ARG A 49 -3.10 7.30 -0.89
C ARG A 49 -3.13 5.86 -0.40
N PHE A 50 -2.09 5.08 -0.70
CA PHE A 50 -1.99 3.70 -0.24
C PHE A 50 -1.95 3.60 1.29
N ALA A 51 -1.13 4.42 1.94
CA ALA A 51 -0.98 4.44 3.37
C ALA A 51 -2.25 4.94 4.09
N LYS A 52 -3.03 5.84 3.48
CA LYS A 52 -4.35 6.22 3.99
C LYS A 52 -5.29 5.03 3.98
N CYS A 53 -5.44 4.35 2.85
CA CYS A 53 -6.30 3.17 2.72
C CYS A 53 -5.95 2.09 3.76
N LEU A 54 -4.65 1.81 3.93
CA LEU A 54 -4.22 0.83 4.92
C LEU A 54 -4.64 1.22 6.33
N ARG A 55 -4.37 2.46 6.76
CA ARG A 55 -4.74 2.91 8.13
C ARG A 55 -6.24 2.85 8.41
N GLU A 56 -7.08 2.98 7.38
CA GLU A 56 -8.53 2.84 7.49
C GLU A 56 -8.99 1.38 7.53
N ALA A 57 -8.19 0.44 6.98
CA ALA A 57 -8.57 -0.95 6.79
C ALA A 57 -8.09 -1.92 7.90
N VAL A 58 -7.06 -1.58 8.69
CA VAL A 58 -6.47 -2.49 9.73
C VAL A 58 -7.07 -2.32 11.12
#